data_AF-A0A0P1ICT3-F1
#
_entry.id   AF-A0A0P1ICT3-F1
#
_cell.length_a   1.000
_cell.length_b   1.000
_cell.length_c   1.000
_cell.angle_alpha   90.00
_cell.angle_beta   90.00
_cell.angle_gamma   90.00
#
_symmetry.space_group_name_H-M   'P 1'
#
loop_
_entity.id
_entity.type
_entity.pdbx_description
1 polymer ?
#
loop_
_entity_poly.entity_id
_entity_poly.type
_entity_poly.pdbx_seq_one_letter_code
_entity_poly.pdbx_strand_id
1 'polypeptide(L)' 'MSVSSHLEELKRKHETLSEQVEAEQRAPASSDFDIAEMKKQKLKLKEEIERLSVSA' A
#
# COMPACT_ATOMS: atom_id res chain seq x y z
N MET A 1 16.84 -15.58 3.42
CA MET A 1 15.60 -14.77 3.41
C MET A 1 14.86 -15.12 2.15
N SER A 2 13.66 -15.69 2.27
CA SER A 2 12.88 -16.18 1.13
C SER A 2 12.05 -15.04 0.52
N VAL A 3 11.76 -15.16 -0.78
CA VAL A 3 10.83 -14.26 -1.50
C VAL A 3 9.47 -14.15 -0.78
N SER A 4 9.08 -15.22 -0.07
CA SER A 4 7.88 -15.26 0.76
C SER A 4 7.87 -14.22 1.90
N SER A 5 8.98 -14.02 2.62
CA SER A 5 9.02 -13.02 3.71
C SER A 5 8.88 -11.58 3.18
N HIS A 6 9.50 -11.30 2.03
CA HIS A 6 9.38 -9.98 1.41
C HIS A 6 7.96 -9.69 0.92
N LEU A 7 7.29 -10.70 0.36
CA LEU A 7 5.91 -10.61 -0.10
C LEU A 7 4.93 -10.40 1.07
N GLU A 8 5.15 -11.06 2.22
CA GLU A 8 4.36 -10.82 3.43
C GLU A 8 4.54 -9.40 3.98
N GLU A 9 5.76 -8.88 4.02
CA GLU A 9 6.01 -7.50 4.43
C GLU A 9 5.34 -6.48 3.51
N LEU A 10 5.40 -6.69 2.19
CA LEU A 10 4.74 -5.81 1.22
C LEU A 10 3.22 -5.84 1.37
N LYS A 11 2.62 -7.03 1.58
CA LYS A 11 1.18 -7.16 1.86
C LYS A 11 0.79 -6.40 3.13
N ARG A 12 1.57 -6.54 4.21
CA ARG A 12 1.33 -5.83 5.47
C ARG A 12 1.42 -4.32 5.29
N LYS A 13 2.43 -3.82 4.56
CA LYS A 13 2.56 -2.39 4.23
C LYS A 13 1.37 -1.88 3.42
N HIS A 14 0.93 -2.66 2.42
CA HIS A 14 -0.22 -2.30 1.60
C HIS A 14 -1.51 -2.21 2.42
N GLU A 15 -1.72 -3.15 3.36
CA GLU A 15 -2.87 -3.15 4.26
C GLU A 15 -2.86 -1.92 5.19
N THR A 16 -1.74 -1.66 5.87
CA THR A 16 -1.59 -0.46 6.73
C THR A 16 -1.81 0.83 5.95
N LEU A 17 -1.27 0.93 4.73
CA LEU A 17 -1.46 2.11 3.89
C LEU A 17 -2.92 2.26 3.43
N SER A 18 -3.64 1.15 3.23
CA SER A 18 -5.07 1.18 2.94
C SER A 18 -5.87 1.77 4.10
N GLU A 19 -5.59 1.31 5.33
CA GLU A 19 -6.24 1.82 6.53
C GLU A 19 -5.96 3.31 6.75
N GLN A 20 -4.72 3.75 6.52
CA GLN A 20 -4.33 5.16 6.60
C GLN A 20 -5.07 6.01 5.57
N VAL A 21 -5.18 5.56 4.32
CA VAL A 21 -5.96 6.25 3.29
C VAL A 21 -7.42 6.38 3.72
N GLU A 22 -8.04 5.34 4.26
CA GLU A 22 -9.44 5.40 4.69
C GLU A 22 -9.67 6.26 5.94
N ALA A 23 -8.70 6.30 6.85
CA ALA A 23 -8.74 7.16 8.02
C ALA A 23 -8.60 8.63 7.60
N GLU A 24 -7.63 8.92 6.75
CA GLU A 24 -7.40 10.27 6.23
C GLU A 24 -8.59 10.71 5.37
N GLN A 25 -9.15 9.88 4.48
CA GLN A 25 -10.34 10.23 3.71
C GLN A 25 -11.59 10.53 4.56
N ARG A 26 -11.66 9.99 5.78
CA ARG A 26 -12.76 10.29 6.72
C ARG A 26 -12.51 11.52 7.57
N ALA A 27 -11.27 11.99 7.68
CA ALA A 27 -10.97 13.20 8.40
C ALA A 27 -11.53 14.43 7.64
N PRO A 28 -11.99 15.47 8.34
CA PRO A 28 -12.53 16.67 7.71
C PRO A 28 -11.45 17.68 7.28
N ALA A 29 -10.20 17.49 7.71
CA ALA A 29 -9.07 18.40 7.43
C ALA A 29 -8.06 17.80 6.44
N SER A 30 -8.44 16.73 5.77
CA SER A 30 -7.58 15.91 4.93
C SER A 30 -7.29 16.60 3.62
N SER A 31 -6.03 16.62 3.24
CA SER A 31 -5.63 17.14 1.95
C SER A 31 -5.89 16.08 0.86
N ASP A 32 -6.63 16.46 -0.18
CA ASP A 32 -6.79 15.63 -1.38
C ASP A 32 -5.43 15.25 -2.00
N PHE A 33 -4.42 16.11 -1.85
CA PHE A 33 -3.06 15.85 -2.29
C PHE A 33 -2.43 14.68 -1.53
N ASP A 34 -2.54 14.67 -0.19
CA ASP A 34 -1.96 13.62 0.65
C ASP A 34 -2.67 12.28 0.40
N ILE A 35 -4.00 12.31 0.24
CA ILE A 35 -4.79 11.14 -0.14
C ILE A 35 -4.35 10.60 -1.51
N ALA A 36 -4.08 11.48 -2.49
CA ALA A 36 -3.61 11.09 -3.80
C ALA A 36 -2.20 10.48 -3.77
N GLU A 37 -1.29 11.03 -2.98
CA GLU A 37 0.06 10.48 -2.74
C GLU A 37 0.00 9.08 -2.12
N MET A 38 -0.79 8.91 -1.06
CA MET A 38 -0.95 7.61 -0.40
C MET A 38 -1.60 6.57 -1.33
N LYS A 39 -2.60 6.95 -2.13
CA LYS A 39 -3.17 6.05 -3.16
C LYS A 39 -2.15 5.64 -4.22
N LYS A 40 -1.28 6.56 -4.65
CA LYS A 40 -0.17 6.23 -5.57
C LYS A 40 0.82 5.24 -4.94
N GLN A 41 1.19 5.45 -3.68
CA GLN A 41 2.04 4.52 -2.94
C GLN A 41 1.38 3.14 -2.80
N LYS A 42 0.07 3.10 -2.53
CA LYS A 42 -0.72 1.86 -2.46
C LYS A 42 -0.72 1.12 -3.79
N LEU A 43 -0.88 1.84 -4.91
CA LEU A 43 -0.82 1.26 -6.25
C LEU A 43 0.56 0.65 -6.53
N LYS A 44 1.65 1.36 -6.21
CA LYS A 44 3.02 0.85 -6.38
C LYS A 44 3.27 -0.43 -5.58
N LEU A 45 2.84 -0.47 -4.31
CA LEU A 45 2.96 -1.68 -3.48
C LEU A 45 2.16 -2.84 -4.07
N LYS A 46 0.96 -2.58 -4.60
CA LYS A 46 0.16 -3.61 -5.27
C LYS A 46 0.88 -4.17 -6.50
N GLU A 47 1.41 -3.31 -7.35
CA GLU A 47 2.17 -3.73 -8.55
C GLU A 47 3.43 -4.53 -8.17
N GLU A 48 4.12 -4.13 -7.11
CA GLU A 48 5.30 -4.83 -6.60
C GLU A 48 4.95 -6.22 -6.04
N ILE A 49 3.87 -6.32 -5.26
CA ILE A 49 3.34 -7.61 -4.78
C ILE A 49 2.97 -8.50 -5.96
N GLU A 50 2.25 -7.96 -6.95
CA GLU A 50 1.80 -8.71 -8.12
C GLU A 50 2.99 -9.23 -8.92
N ARG A 51 3.98 -8.36 -9.18
CA ARG A 51 5.23 -8.72 -9.86
C ARG A 51 6.01 -9.81 -9.13
N LEU A 52 6.13 -9.71 -7.81
CA LEU A 52 6.83 -10.72 -7.01
C LEU A 52 6.02 -12.01 -6.89
N SER A 53 4.70 -11.93 -6.88
CA SER A 53 3.82 -13.11 -6.83
C SER A 53 3.85 -13.93 -8.11
N VAL A 54 4.03 -13.29 -9.27
CA VAL A 54 4.18 -13.96 -10.57
C VAL A 54 5.59 -14.55 -10.73
N SER A 55 6.58 -13.98 -10.05
CA SER A 55 7.99 -14.40 -10.11
C SER A 55 8.36 -15.49 -9.09
N ALA A 56 7.47 -15.83 -8.15
CA ALA A 56 7.68 -16.81 -7.08
C ALA A 56 7.01 -18.15 -7.41
#